data_AF-A0A3M5EFN6-F1
#
_entry.id   AF-A0A3M5EFN6-F1
#
_cell.length_a   1.000
_cell.length_b   1.000
_cell.length_c   1.000
_cell.angle_alpha   90.00
_cell.angle_beta   90.00
_cell.angle_gamma   90.00
#
_symmetry.space_group_name_H-M   'P 1'
#
loop_
_entity.id
_entity.type
_entity.pdbx_description
1 polymer ?
#
loop_
_entity_poly.entity_id
_entity_poly.type
_entity_poly.pdbx_seq_one_letter_code
_entity_poly.pdbx_strand_id
1 'polypeptide(L)'
;MGQAAKRFAAVGPTAAGGHEDEFAQGRRHRIGAAIPTLHWRTKSMSNWLVDKLIPSIMRSESQKSSVPEGLWHKCPSCEAVLYRPELEKTLDVCPKCDHHMRINARTRLDIFLDEDGREELGADLEPVDRLKFRDSKKYKDRLAAAQKDTGEKDALIAMSGKLQGMPVVACAFEFSFMGGSMGAIVGERFVRAANVALEKRCPLICFSASGGARMQEALISLMQMAKTSAVLARLREEGIPFVSVLTDPVYGGVSASLAMLGDVIVG
;
A
#
# COMPACT_ATOMS: atom_id res chain seq x y z
N MET A 1 -37.71 10.02 -45.59
CA MET A 1 -37.00 8.79 -46.04
C MET A 1 -35.62 8.81 -45.39
N GLY A 2 -35.14 7.91 -44.55
CA GLY A 2 -35.68 6.79 -43.77
C GLY A 2 -34.62 6.54 -42.67
N GLN A 3 -35.00 6.62 -41.40
CA GLN A 3 -34.92 5.52 -40.42
C GLN A 3 -33.65 4.66 -40.45
N ALA A 4 -32.79 4.84 -39.44
CA ALA A 4 -32.03 3.75 -38.83
C ALA A 4 -31.71 4.10 -37.37
N ALA A 5 -32.75 4.09 -36.55
CA ALA A 5 -32.66 4.04 -35.09
C ALA A 5 -33.23 2.70 -34.64
N LYS A 6 -32.67 2.17 -33.53
CA LYS A 6 -33.09 0.99 -32.76
C LYS A 6 -32.54 -0.36 -33.24
N ARG A 7 -31.66 -0.94 -32.42
CA ARG A 7 -31.79 -2.28 -31.84
C ARG A 7 -30.59 -2.55 -30.93
N PHE A 8 -30.79 -2.49 -29.62
CA PHE A 8 -30.44 -3.57 -28.69
C PHE A 8 -31.15 -3.28 -27.36
N ALA A 9 -32.14 -4.14 -27.09
CA ALA A 9 -32.93 -4.18 -25.88
C ALA A 9 -32.10 -4.81 -24.75
N ALA A 10 -32.13 -4.20 -23.57
CA ALA A 10 -32.74 -4.74 -22.35
C ALA A 10 -32.24 -6.14 -21.94
N VAL A 11 -31.29 -6.16 -20.99
CA VAL A 11 -31.15 -7.26 -20.04
C VAL A 11 -31.44 -6.65 -18.67
N GLY A 12 -32.66 -6.91 -18.18
CA GLY A 12 -33.08 -6.56 -16.82
C GLY A 12 -32.57 -7.57 -15.79
N PRO A 13 -32.60 -7.22 -14.49
CA PRO A 13 -32.04 -8.03 -13.42
C PRO A 13 -33.00 -9.14 -13.00
N THR A 14 -32.50 -10.36 -12.86
CA THR A 14 -33.21 -11.47 -12.20
C THR A 14 -32.95 -11.43 -10.70
N ALA A 15 -33.97 -11.08 -9.93
CA ALA A 15 -34.07 -11.31 -8.50
C ALA A 15 -34.87 -12.59 -8.25
N ALA A 16 -34.37 -13.50 -7.40
CA ALA A 16 -35.15 -14.38 -6.54
C ALA A 16 -34.20 -15.31 -5.76
N GLY A 17 -34.49 -15.48 -4.45
CA GLY A 17 -34.04 -16.66 -3.70
C GLY A 17 -33.34 -16.34 -2.39
N GLY A 18 -34.08 -15.81 -1.42
CA GLY A 18 -33.71 -15.90 -0.01
C GLY A 18 -33.88 -17.33 0.49
N HIS A 19 -32.94 -17.78 1.30
CA HIS A 19 -33.12 -18.89 2.24
C HIS A 19 -32.49 -18.47 3.57
N GLU A 20 -33.36 -18.01 4.46
CA GLU A 20 -33.10 -17.84 5.88
C GLU A 20 -33.35 -19.20 6.55
N ASP A 21 -32.30 -19.94 6.87
CA ASP A 21 -32.41 -21.15 7.70
C ASP A 21 -32.06 -20.79 9.17
N GLU A 22 -33.11 -20.37 9.86
CA GLU A 22 -33.55 -20.87 11.17
C GLU A 22 -32.47 -21.49 12.09
N PHE A 23 -31.71 -20.65 12.80
CA PHE A 23 -30.90 -21.07 13.94
C PHE A 23 -31.79 -21.41 15.14
N ALA A 24 -31.89 -22.70 15.42
CA ALA A 24 -32.64 -23.30 16.51
C ALA A 24 -32.31 -22.69 17.89
N GLN A 25 -33.36 -22.18 18.53
CA GLN A 25 -33.41 -21.76 19.94
C GLN A 25 -33.33 -22.97 20.89
N GLY A 26 -32.12 -23.25 21.38
CA GLY A 26 -31.90 -24.15 22.52
C GLY A 26 -32.19 -23.48 23.85
N ARG A 27 -33.43 -23.62 24.34
CA ARG A 27 -33.87 -23.28 25.70
C ARG A 27 -33.01 -24.01 26.75
N ARG A 28 -32.14 -23.30 27.47
CA ARG A 28 -31.49 -23.81 28.68
C ARG A 28 -32.42 -23.61 29.87
N HIS A 29 -32.99 -24.71 30.36
CA HIS A 29 -33.67 -24.74 31.66
C HIS A 29 -32.66 -24.55 32.79
N ARG A 30 -32.94 -23.56 33.64
CA ARG A 30 -32.36 -23.42 34.98
C ARG A 30 -32.96 -24.50 35.87
N ILE A 31 -32.13 -25.32 36.48
CA ILE A 31 -32.48 -26.05 37.69
C ILE A 31 -31.27 -25.94 38.62
N GLY A 32 -31.45 -25.21 39.73
CA GLY A 32 -30.48 -25.14 40.80
C GLY A 32 -30.68 -26.31 41.76
N ALA A 33 -29.58 -26.87 42.24
CA ALA A 33 -29.52 -27.57 43.50
C ALA A 33 -28.10 -27.40 44.08
N ALA A 34 -28.01 -26.70 45.20
CA ALA A 34 -26.86 -26.65 46.09
C ALA A 34 -26.70 -27.98 46.84
N ILE A 35 -25.51 -28.21 47.47
CA ILE A 35 -25.13 -29.14 48.58
C ILE A 35 -23.66 -29.60 48.35
N PRO A 36 -22.77 -29.76 49.37
CA PRO A 36 -21.86 -28.73 49.85
C PRO A 36 -20.36 -29.11 49.72
N THR A 37 -19.52 -28.18 50.13
CA THR A 37 -18.05 -28.21 50.24
C THR A 37 -17.47 -29.47 50.90
N LEU A 38 -16.50 -30.12 50.23
CA LEU A 38 -15.51 -30.98 50.88
C LEU A 38 -14.09 -30.46 50.61
N HIS A 39 -13.52 -29.88 51.66
CA HIS A 39 -12.17 -29.35 51.76
C HIS A 39 -11.16 -30.52 51.82
N TRP A 40 -10.46 -30.80 50.71
CA TRP A 40 -9.27 -31.65 50.75
C TRP A 40 -8.03 -30.77 50.67
N ARG A 41 -7.43 -30.58 51.84
CA ARG A 41 -6.17 -29.89 52.07
C ARG A 41 -5.03 -30.84 51.68
N THR A 42 -4.55 -30.80 50.43
CA THR A 42 -3.25 -31.42 50.11
C THR A 42 -2.14 -30.46 50.48
N LYS A 43 -1.39 -30.89 51.49
CA LYS A 43 -0.21 -30.24 52.02
C LYS A 43 0.87 -30.24 50.93
N SER A 44 1.22 -29.06 50.42
CA SER A 44 2.42 -28.85 49.61
C SER A 44 3.64 -29.32 50.42
N MET A 45 4.24 -30.43 50.02
CA MET A 45 5.52 -30.90 50.52
C MET A 45 6.61 -30.30 49.63
N SER A 46 7.39 -29.40 50.22
CA SER A 46 8.57 -28.77 49.62
C SER A 46 9.52 -29.85 49.10
N ASN A 47 9.69 -29.91 47.78
CA ASN A 47 10.61 -30.81 47.11
C ASN A 47 12.04 -30.21 47.07
N TRP A 48 12.55 -29.82 48.24
CA TRP A 48 13.86 -29.17 48.44
C TRP A 48 15.06 -30.11 48.22
N LEU A 49 14.79 -31.39 47.97
CA LEU A 49 15.77 -32.47 47.86
C LEU A 49 16.14 -32.82 46.41
N VAL A 50 15.42 -32.29 45.41
CA VAL A 50 15.67 -32.58 43.99
C VAL A 50 16.59 -31.55 43.34
N ASP A 51 16.70 -30.34 43.91
CA ASP A 51 17.57 -29.27 43.38
C ASP A 51 19.06 -29.44 43.73
N LYS A 52 19.42 -30.36 44.63
CA LYS A 52 20.79 -30.47 45.18
C LYS A 52 21.63 -31.64 44.63
N LEU A 53 21.11 -32.43 43.68
CA LEU A 53 21.71 -33.70 43.28
C LEU A 53 21.82 -33.94 41.76
N ILE A 54 21.81 -32.90 40.92
CA ILE A 54 22.15 -33.04 39.49
C ILE A 54 23.46 -32.29 39.19
N PRO A 55 24.58 -33.00 39.01
CA PRO A 55 25.85 -32.40 38.61
C PRO A 55 25.75 -31.78 37.23
N SER A 56 26.26 -30.57 37.12
CA SER A 56 26.53 -29.82 35.89
C SER A 56 27.51 -30.59 35.01
N ILE A 57 27.05 -31.21 33.92
CA ILE A 57 27.88 -31.59 32.76
C ILE A 57 26.99 -31.71 31.52
N MET A 58 27.39 -30.99 30.47
CA MET A 58 26.76 -30.87 29.14
C MET A 58 25.49 -30.01 29.03
N ARG A 59 25.59 -28.72 29.39
CA ARG A 59 24.92 -27.69 28.59
C ARG A 59 25.69 -27.56 27.28
N SER A 60 25.28 -28.30 26.25
CA SER A 60 25.64 -27.91 24.89
C SER A 60 25.12 -26.49 24.70
N GLU A 61 26.01 -25.55 24.39
CA GLU A 61 25.61 -24.28 23.79
C GLU A 61 24.90 -24.63 22.47
N SER A 62 23.59 -24.83 22.54
CA SER A 62 22.75 -24.55 21.40
C SER A 62 22.91 -23.05 21.19
N GLN A 63 23.88 -22.67 20.37
CA GLN A 63 23.86 -21.44 19.62
C GLN A 63 22.46 -21.40 19.01
N LYS A 64 21.53 -20.72 19.69
CA LYS A 64 20.22 -20.42 19.13
C LYS A 64 20.59 -19.50 17.99
N SER A 65 20.65 -20.07 16.78
CA SER A 65 20.68 -19.29 15.56
C SER A 65 19.47 -18.36 15.67
N SER A 66 19.71 -17.11 16.05
CA SER A 66 18.69 -16.08 16.04
C SER A 66 18.43 -15.84 14.57
N VAL A 67 17.57 -16.66 13.97
CA VAL A 67 17.08 -16.46 12.61
C VAL A 67 16.50 -15.05 12.63
N PRO A 68 17.09 -14.10 11.88
CA PRO A 68 16.55 -12.75 11.81
C PRO A 68 15.06 -12.80 11.46
N GLU A 69 14.24 -12.09 12.23
CA GLU A 69 12.83 -11.90 11.88
C GLU A 69 12.74 -11.27 10.48
N GLY A 70 11.77 -11.71 9.66
CA GLY A 70 11.55 -11.16 8.33
C GLY A 70 12.29 -11.82 7.16
N LEU A 71 13.03 -12.92 7.38
CA LEU A 71 13.70 -13.65 6.29
C LEU A 71 12.76 -14.40 5.36
N TRP A 72 11.54 -14.71 5.80
CA TRP A 72 10.56 -15.49 5.05
C TRP A 72 9.37 -14.62 4.68
N HIS A 73 9.00 -14.64 3.40
CA HIS A 73 7.86 -13.92 2.86
C HIS A 73 6.89 -14.91 2.19
N LYS A 74 5.58 -14.79 2.45
CA LYS A 74 4.56 -15.65 1.81
C LYS A 74 4.03 -14.94 0.56
N CYS A 75 4.10 -15.58 -0.60
CA CYS A 75 3.50 -15.06 -1.82
C CYS A 75 1.96 -15.01 -1.66
N PRO A 76 1.30 -13.86 -1.89
CA PRO A 76 -0.15 -13.76 -1.76
C PRO A 76 -0.92 -14.48 -2.87
N SER A 77 -0.27 -14.80 -4.01
CA SER A 77 -0.91 -15.46 -5.15
C SER A 77 -0.82 -16.99 -5.10
N CYS A 78 0.38 -17.55 -4.89
CA CYS A 78 0.61 -19.00 -4.90
C CYS A 78 0.92 -19.60 -3.52
N GLU A 79 0.89 -18.78 -2.46
CA GLU A 79 1.16 -19.17 -1.08
C GLU A 79 2.57 -19.73 -0.78
N ALA A 80 3.46 -19.72 -1.77
CA ALA A 80 4.83 -20.15 -1.58
C ALA A 80 5.55 -19.31 -0.52
N VAL A 81 6.29 -19.99 0.35
CA VAL A 81 7.24 -19.35 1.26
C VAL A 81 8.53 -19.07 0.48
N LEU A 82 8.95 -17.80 0.49
CA LEU A 82 10.06 -17.26 -0.27
C LEU A 82 11.10 -16.68 0.67
N TYR A 83 12.38 -16.80 0.31
CA TYR A 83 13.47 -16.22 1.07
C TYR A 83 13.70 -14.76 0.64
N ARG A 84 13.70 -13.82 1.59
CA ARG A 84 13.70 -12.38 1.32
C ARG A 84 14.90 -11.91 0.45
N PRO A 85 16.15 -12.31 0.73
CA PRO A 85 17.29 -11.93 -0.11
C PRO A 85 17.26 -12.48 -1.54
N GLU A 86 16.58 -13.60 -1.78
CA GLU A 86 16.36 -14.10 -3.15
C GLU A 86 15.28 -13.28 -3.87
N LEU A 87 14.24 -12.90 -3.13
CA LEU A 87 13.14 -12.10 -3.66
C LEU A 87 13.59 -10.68 -4.06
N GLU A 88 14.51 -10.07 -3.32
CA GLU A 88 15.09 -8.77 -3.65
C GLU A 88 15.89 -8.80 -4.96
N LYS A 89 16.57 -9.92 -5.26
CA LYS A 89 17.27 -10.11 -6.54
C LYS A 89 16.34 -10.23 -7.73
N THR A 90 15.09 -10.65 -7.50
CA THR A 90 14.04 -10.72 -8.52
C THR A 90 13.12 -9.49 -8.49
N LEU A 91 13.53 -8.39 -7.84
CA LEU A 91 12.77 -7.15 -7.74
C LEU A 91 11.36 -7.34 -7.16
N ASP A 92 11.25 -8.20 -6.15
CA ASP A 92 10.00 -8.61 -5.51
C ASP A 92 9.00 -9.31 -6.46
N VAL A 93 9.49 -9.96 -7.52
CA VAL A 93 8.69 -10.85 -8.37
C VAL A 93 8.82 -12.29 -7.90
N CYS A 94 7.69 -12.98 -7.73
CA CYS A 94 7.66 -14.36 -7.27
C CYS A 94 8.32 -15.31 -8.28
N PRO A 95 9.43 -16.00 -7.95
CA PRO A 95 10.10 -16.90 -8.90
C PRO A 95 9.29 -18.16 -9.23
N LYS A 96 8.21 -18.44 -8.50
CA LYS A 96 7.37 -19.64 -8.71
C LYS A 96 6.14 -19.39 -9.57
N CYS A 97 5.60 -18.17 -9.54
CA CYS A 97 4.32 -17.86 -10.20
C CYS A 97 4.30 -16.51 -10.93
N ASP A 98 5.44 -15.82 -11.01
CA ASP A 98 5.62 -14.52 -11.68
C ASP A 98 4.73 -13.38 -11.13
N HIS A 99 4.16 -13.57 -9.94
CA HIS A 99 3.35 -12.54 -9.30
C HIS A 99 4.25 -11.41 -8.79
N HIS A 100 3.99 -10.20 -9.27
CA HIS A 100 4.63 -8.97 -8.82
C HIS A 100 4.12 -8.59 -7.43
N MET A 101 4.98 -8.68 -6.41
CA MET A 101 4.65 -8.22 -5.07
C MET A 101 4.83 -6.71 -4.98
N ARG A 102 4.14 -6.11 -4.00
CA ARG A 102 4.24 -4.67 -3.77
C ARG A 102 5.58 -4.32 -3.16
N ILE A 103 6.15 -3.23 -3.63
CA ILE A 103 7.32 -2.58 -3.04
C ILE A 103 6.98 -1.13 -2.75
N ASN A 104 7.71 -0.55 -1.79
CA ASN A 104 7.52 0.83 -1.39
C ASN A 104 7.98 1.79 -2.50
N ALA A 105 7.43 3.01 -2.48
CA ALA A 105 7.69 4.04 -3.49
C ALA A 105 9.18 4.39 -3.59
N ARG A 106 9.85 4.56 -2.44
CA ARG A 106 11.28 4.91 -2.39
C ARG A 106 12.13 3.79 -2.96
N THR A 107 11.88 2.56 -2.54
CA THR A 107 12.53 1.36 -3.09
C THR A 107 12.35 1.26 -4.60
N ARG A 108 11.15 1.54 -5.14
CA ARG A 108 10.91 1.57 -6.58
C ARG A 108 11.80 2.60 -7.29
N LEU A 109 11.90 3.81 -6.75
CA LEU A 109 12.75 4.87 -7.31
C LEU A 109 14.23 4.52 -7.19
N ASP A 110 14.64 3.87 -6.10
CA ASP A 110 16.02 3.48 -5.86
C ASP A 110 16.50 2.37 -6.81
N ILE A 111 15.62 1.44 -7.16
CA ILE A 111 15.86 0.41 -8.18
C ILE A 111 15.89 1.04 -9.58
N PHE A 112 15.03 2.04 -9.83
CA PHE A 112 14.82 2.59 -11.17
C PHE A 112 15.90 3.60 -11.57
N LEU A 113 16.28 4.51 -10.69
CA LEU A 113 17.25 5.58 -10.99
C LEU A 113 18.69 5.10 -10.76
N ASP A 114 19.65 5.72 -11.41
CA ASP A 114 21.08 5.57 -11.10
C ASP A 114 21.36 6.08 -9.67
N GLU A 115 22.28 5.46 -8.94
CA GLU A 115 22.56 5.76 -7.52
C GLU A 115 22.97 7.23 -7.28
N ASP A 116 23.80 7.77 -8.17
CA ASP A 116 24.37 9.10 -8.02
C ASP A 116 23.49 10.22 -8.60
N GLY A 117 23.53 11.38 -7.94
CA GLY A 117 22.92 12.61 -8.46
C GLY A 117 21.39 12.64 -8.37
N ARG A 118 20.80 11.86 -7.46
CA ARG A 118 19.37 11.91 -7.12
C ARG A 118 19.07 13.14 -6.26
N GLU A 119 17.96 13.80 -6.55
CA GLU A 119 17.43 14.93 -5.79
C GLU A 119 15.94 14.71 -5.55
N GLU A 120 15.52 14.65 -4.28
CA GLU A 120 14.11 14.51 -3.92
C GLU A 120 13.38 15.86 -4.06
N LEU A 121 12.25 15.85 -4.76
CA LEU A 121 11.47 17.04 -5.10
C LEU A 121 10.27 17.18 -4.16
N GLY A 122 10.17 18.32 -3.48
CA GLY A 122 9.07 18.58 -2.55
C GLY A 122 9.11 17.73 -1.27
N ALA A 123 10.31 17.38 -0.81
CA ALA A 123 10.55 16.68 0.46
C ALA A 123 10.11 17.52 1.68
N ASP A 124 10.03 18.83 1.54
CA ASP A 124 9.54 19.77 2.55
C ASP A 124 8.01 19.77 2.71
N LEU A 125 7.28 19.27 1.71
CA LEU A 125 5.82 19.32 1.67
C LEU A 125 5.15 18.35 2.64
N GLU A 126 4.16 18.85 3.38
CA GLU A 126 3.40 18.08 4.36
C GLU A 126 1.89 18.36 4.28
N PRO A 127 1.05 17.33 4.48
CA PRO A 127 -0.40 17.48 4.41
C PRO A 127 -0.94 18.28 5.59
N VAL A 128 -1.94 19.12 5.33
CA VAL A 128 -2.61 19.94 6.34
C VAL A 128 -4.10 19.64 6.34
N ASP A 129 -4.65 19.30 7.50
CA ASP A 129 -6.09 19.09 7.70
C ASP A 129 -6.84 20.44 7.72
N ARG A 130 -7.19 20.93 6.53
CA ARG A 130 -7.93 22.20 6.35
C ARG A 130 -9.41 22.08 6.72
N LEU A 131 -9.98 20.89 6.59
CA LEU A 131 -11.40 20.63 6.81
C LEU A 131 -11.73 20.22 8.25
N LYS A 132 -10.70 20.00 9.08
CA LYS A 132 -10.82 19.40 10.42
C LYS A 132 -11.59 18.08 10.35
N PHE A 133 -11.30 17.28 9.31
CA PHE A 133 -12.09 16.12 8.95
C PHE A 133 -12.00 15.04 10.03
N ARG A 134 -13.14 14.40 10.31
CA ARG A 134 -13.23 13.31 11.27
C ARG A 134 -14.23 12.26 10.80
N ASP A 135 -13.77 11.02 10.80
CA ASP A 135 -14.62 9.83 10.71
C ASP A 135 -14.49 9.03 12.02
N SER A 136 -14.25 7.72 11.95
CA SER A 136 -13.84 6.91 13.10
C SER A 136 -12.54 7.40 13.76
N LYS A 137 -11.67 8.09 13.01
CA LYS A 137 -10.44 8.74 13.50
C LYS A 137 -10.37 10.18 12.96
N LYS A 138 -9.62 11.05 13.64
CA LYS A 138 -9.32 12.38 13.09
C LYS A 138 -8.35 12.21 11.92
N TYR A 139 -8.49 13.03 10.88
CA TYR A 139 -7.60 12.94 9.72
C TYR A 139 -6.13 13.16 10.11
N LYS A 140 -5.84 14.12 11.00
CA LYS A 140 -4.49 14.33 11.56
C LYS A 140 -3.88 13.06 12.18
N ASP A 141 -4.68 12.25 12.87
CA ASP A 141 -4.21 11.02 13.50
C ASP A 141 -3.91 9.93 12.45
N ARG A 142 -4.70 9.89 11.36
CA ARG A 142 -4.46 9.00 10.22
C ARG A 142 -3.17 9.36 9.48
N LEU A 143 -2.92 10.66 9.28
CA LEU A 143 -1.68 11.16 8.70
C LEU A 143 -0.47 10.77 9.55
N ALA A 144 -0.51 11.06 10.86
CA ALA A 144 0.59 10.72 11.75
C ALA A 144 0.87 9.21 11.79
N ALA A 145 -0.17 8.37 11.77
CA ALA A 145 -0.02 6.92 11.69
C ALA A 145 0.63 6.48 10.36
N ALA A 146 0.11 6.95 9.23
CA ALA A 146 0.66 6.62 7.92
C ALA A 146 2.12 7.08 7.76
N GLN A 147 2.45 8.28 8.25
CA GLN A 147 3.83 8.80 8.26
C GLN A 147 4.76 7.94 9.12
N LYS A 148 4.28 7.48 10.28
CA LYS A 148 5.04 6.58 11.15
C LYS A 148 5.25 5.20 10.51
N ASP A 149 4.22 4.67 9.87
CA ASP A 149 4.25 3.31 9.32
C ASP A 149 5.10 3.23 8.04
N THR A 150 5.10 4.31 7.23
CA THR A 150 5.83 4.34 5.95
C THR A 150 7.18 5.05 6.02
N GLY A 151 7.37 5.96 6.97
CA GLY A 151 8.50 6.90 6.98
C GLY A 151 8.35 8.05 5.98
N GLU A 152 7.27 8.09 5.19
CA GLU A 152 7.05 9.08 4.14
C GLU A 152 6.08 10.16 4.59
N LYS A 153 6.24 11.37 4.05
CA LYS A 153 5.36 12.51 4.41
C LYS A 153 3.97 12.45 3.77
N ASP A 154 3.88 11.85 2.57
CA ASP A 154 2.64 11.66 1.81
C ASP A 154 2.80 10.52 0.78
N ALA A 155 1.74 10.18 0.08
CA ALA A 155 1.58 9.02 -0.80
C ALA A 155 2.28 9.13 -2.17
N LEU A 156 3.09 10.15 -2.42
CA LEU A 156 3.85 10.29 -3.66
C LEU A 156 5.25 10.80 -3.35
N ILE A 157 6.26 10.10 -3.85
CA ILE A 157 7.64 10.54 -3.83
C ILE A 157 8.01 10.95 -5.25
N ALA A 158 8.71 12.07 -5.40
CA ALA A 158 9.22 12.55 -6.67
C ALA A 158 10.73 12.78 -6.56
N MET A 159 11.48 12.34 -7.56
CA MET A 159 12.93 12.49 -7.61
C MET A 159 13.37 12.91 -9.01
N SER A 160 14.31 13.84 -9.08
CA SER A 160 15.11 14.08 -10.27
C SER A 160 16.37 13.24 -10.18
N GLY A 161 16.81 12.66 -11.29
CA GLY A 161 18.02 11.85 -11.32
C GLY A 161 18.39 11.46 -12.74
N LYS A 162 19.04 10.30 -12.87
CA LYS A 162 19.40 9.72 -14.15
C LYS A 162 18.91 8.27 -14.25
N LEU A 163 18.70 7.81 -15.46
CA LEU A 163 18.45 6.42 -15.80
C LEU A 163 19.44 6.04 -16.89
N GLN A 164 20.41 5.18 -16.57
CA GLN A 164 21.50 4.82 -17.47
C GLN A 164 22.23 6.06 -18.04
N GLY A 165 22.46 7.06 -17.20
CA GLY A 165 23.09 8.33 -17.55
C GLY A 165 22.15 9.37 -18.19
N MET A 166 20.95 8.98 -18.65
CA MET A 166 19.97 9.91 -19.22
C MET A 166 19.25 10.68 -18.11
N PRO A 167 19.19 12.02 -18.14
CA PRO A 167 18.44 12.78 -17.14
C PRO A 167 16.95 12.44 -17.24
N VAL A 168 16.31 12.20 -16.09
CA VAL A 168 14.87 11.92 -15.98
C VAL A 168 14.31 12.48 -14.69
N VAL A 169 13.00 12.67 -14.64
CA VAL A 169 12.26 12.85 -13.39
C VAL A 169 11.33 11.65 -13.21
N ALA A 170 11.33 11.06 -12.01
CA ALA A 170 10.53 9.90 -11.69
C ALA A 170 9.68 10.16 -10.45
N CYS A 171 8.43 9.69 -10.49
CA CYS A 171 7.47 9.73 -9.40
C CYS A 171 7.02 8.32 -9.07
N ALA A 172 6.85 7.99 -7.78
CA ALA A 172 6.30 6.71 -7.36
C ALA A 172 5.28 6.91 -6.23
N PHE A 173 4.14 6.23 -6.33
CA PHE A 173 3.11 6.22 -5.31
C PHE A 173 3.43 5.23 -4.19
N GLU A 174 3.22 5.66 -2.93
CA GLU A 174 3.33 4.80 -1.75
C GLU A 174 1.93 4.29 -1.37
N PHE A 175 1.60 3.07 -1.83
CA PHE A 175 0.27 2.50 -1.56
C PHE A 175 0.01 2.27 -0.07
N SER A 176 1.06 1.99 0.71
CA SER A 176 0.95 1.82 2.17
C SER A 176 0.53 3.12 2.87
N PHE A 177 0.78 4.27 2.24
CA PHE A 177 0.31 5.57 2.73
C PHE A 177 -1.16 5.77 2.34
N MET A 178 -2.06 5.35 3.23
CA MET A 178 -3.50 5.55 3.08
C MET A 178 -4.04 5.09 1.71
N GLY A 179 -3.57 3.94 1.22
CA GLY A 179 -3.96 3.36 -0.06
C GLY A 179 -3.44 4.12 -1.27
N GLY A 180 -2.33 4.85 -1.17
CA GLY A 180 -1.81 5.65 -2.28
C GLY A 180 -2.77 6.78 -2.69
N SER A 181 -3.64 7.22 -1.78
CA SER A 181 -4.74 8.11 -2.13
C SER A 181 -4.24 9.50 -2.54
N MET A 182 -4.76 10.04 -3.63
CA MET A 182 -4.35 11.34 -4.15
C MET A 182 -5.02 12.48 -3.37
N GLY A 183 -4.22 13.20 -2.57
CA GLY A 183 -4.58 14.47 -1.91
C GLY A 183 -3.74 15.64 -2.44
N ALA A 184 -3.82 16.79 -1.77
CA ALA A 184 -3.16 18.04 -2.15
C ALA A 184 -1.65 17.88 -2.38
N ILE A 185 -0.97 17.13 -1.50
CA ILE A 185 0.48 16.96 -1.56
C ILE A 185 0.89 16.06 -2.73
N VAL A 186 0.13 15.00 -3.01
CA VAL A 186 0.35 14.16 -4.21
C VAL A 186 0.28 15.02 -5.47
N GLY A 187 -0.78 15.82 -5.62
CA GLY A 187 -0.94 16.69 -6.78
C GLY A 187 0.13 17.78 -6.87
N GLU A 188 0.53 18.37 -5.74
CA GLU A 188 1.63 19.36 -5.69
C GLU A 188 2.99 18.74 -6.05
N ARG A 189 3.37 17.60 -5.47
CA ARG A 189 4.62 16.92 -5.78
C ARG A 189 4.70 16.49 -7.24
N PHE A 190 3.61 15.96 -7.78
CA PHE A 190 3.54 15.60 -9.20
C PHE A 190 3.74 16.83 -10.10
N VAL A 191 3.09 17.94 -9.79
CA VAL A 191 3.23 19.18 -10.58
C VAL A 191 4.62 19.78 -10.47
N ARG A 192 5.25 19.75 -9.29
CA ARG A 192 6.66 20.16 -9.13
C ARG A 192 7.58 19.27 -9.96
N ALA A 193 7.38 17.96 -9.94
CA ALA A 193 8.14 17.01 -10.75
C ALA A 193 8.00 17.31 -12.25
N ALA A 194 6.77 17.53 -12.72
CA ALA A 194 6.50 17.88 -14.11
C ALA A 194 7.12 19.24 -14.51
N ASN A 195 7.11 20.24 -13.63
CA ASN A 195 7.80 21.51 -13.90
C ASN A 195 9.32 21.34 -13.97
N VAL A 196 9.93 20.53 -13.09
CA VAL A 196 11.36 20.22 -13.18
C VAL A 196 11.69 19.47 -14.48
N ALA A 197 10.82 18.55 -14.91
CA ALA A 197 10.97 17.86 -16.19
C ALA A 197 10.89 18.83 -17.40
N LEU A 198 9.98 19.81 -17.35
CA LEU A 198 9.88 20.90 -18.33
C LEU A 198 11.16 21.75 -18.36
N GLU A 199 11.63 22.19 -17.19
CA GLU A 199 12.83 23.04 -17.06
C GLU A 199 14.10 22.33 -17.54
N LYS A 200 14.30 21.07 -17.13
CA LYS A 200 15.44 20.25 -17.53
C LYS A 200 15.28 19.62 -18.92
N ARG A 201 14.11 19.80 -19.55
CA ARG A 201 13.71 19.19 -20.82
C ARG A 201 13.97 17.68 -20.87
N CYS A 202 13.57 16.96 -19.82
CA CYS A 202 13.79 15.53 -19.69
C CYS A 202 12.49 14.74 -19.46
N PRO A 203 12.45 13.43 -19.77
CA PRO A 203 11.25 12.61 -19.59
C PRO A 203 10.74 12.59 -18.15
N LEU A 204 9.42 12.56 -18.00
CA LEU A 204 8.74 12.29 -16.73
C LEU A 204 8.23 10.85 -16.71
N ILE A 205 8.52 10.11 -15.65
CA ILE A 205 8.03 8.74 -15.44
C ILE A 205 7.21 8.71 -14.15
N CYS A 206 6.06 8.05 -14.15
CA CYS A 206 5.24 7.90 -12.94
C CYS A 206 4.76 6.47 -12.71
N PHE A 207 5.22 5.86 -11.61
CA PHE A 207 4.72 4.60 -11.09
C PHE A 207 3.48 4.85 -10.22
N SER A 208 2.31 4.56 -10.80
CA SER A 208 1.01 4.80 -10.18
C SER A 208 0.56 3.57 -9.39
N ALA A 209 0.18 3.79 -8.13
CA ALA A 209 -0.47 2.83 -7.24
C ALA A 209 -1.46 3.61 -6.36
N SER A 210 -2.75 3.41 -6.53
CA SER A 210 -3.75 4.20 -5.80
C SER A 210 -5.09 3.50 -5.67
N GLY A 211 -5.71 3.65 -4.50
CA GLY A 211 -7.10 3.33 -4.24
C GLY A 211 -8.08 4.44 -4.63
N GLY A 212 -7.59 5.60 -5.10
CA GLY A 212 -8.42 6.71 -5.56
C GLY A 212 -8.07 8.07 -4.95
N ALA A 213 -9.05 8.97 -4.89
CA ALA A 213 -8.89 10.31 -4.32
C ALA A 213 -8.96 10.30 -2.78
N ARG A 214 -8.23 11.18 -2.10
CA ARG A 214 -8.21 11.25 -0.65
C ARG A 214 -9.47 11.93 -0.12
N MET A 215 -10.45 11.14 0.31
CA MET A 215 -11.76 11.62 0.77
C MET A 215 -11.67 12.67 1.88
N GLN A 216 -10.65 12.58 2.75
CA GLN A 216 -10.47 13.48 3.89
C GLN A 216 -10.21 14.94 3.48
N GLU A 217 -9.76 15.17 2.24
CA GLU A 217 -9.56 16.52 1.68
C GLU A 217 -10.66 16.91 0.68
N ALA A 218 -11.65 16.04 0.46
CA ALA A 218 -12.85 16.24 -0.34
C ALA A 218 -12.56 16.88 -1.73
N LEU A 219 -13.11 18.07 -1.99
CA LEU A 219 -12.97 18.77 -3.26
C LEU A 219 -11.51 19.07 -3.61
N ILE A 220 -10.63 19.26 -2.62
CA ILE A 220 -9.20 19.54 -2.87
C ILE A 220 -8.56 18.34 -3.58
N SER A 221 -8.87 17.11 -3.16
CA SER A 221 -8.40 15.89 -3.82
C SER A 221 -8.94 15.75 -5.24
N LEU A 222 -10.22 16.08 -5.46
CA LEU A 222 -10.81 16.05 -6.80
C LEU A 222 -10.11 17.03 -7.74
N MET A 223 -9.83 18.25 -7.27
CA MET A 223 -9.14 19.27 -8.07
C MET A 223 -7.71 18.89 -8.44
N GLN A 224 -7.08 17.96 -7.72
CA GLN A 224 -5.75 17.47 -8.13
C GLN A 224 -5.80 16.77 -9.48
N MET A 225 -6.90 16.10 -9.84
CA MET A 225 -7.06 15.51 -11.18
C MET A 225 -6.92 16.57 -12.27
N ALA A 226 -7.63 17.69 -12.14
CA ALA A 226 -7.54 18.79 -13.11
C ALA A 226 -6.15 19.42 -13.11
N LYS A 227 -5.56 19.63 -11.93
CA LYS A 227 -4.23 20.22 -11.76
C LYS A 227 -3.12 19.38 -12.42
N THR A 228 -3.11 18.07 -12.18
CA THR A 228 -2.12 17.17 -12.77
C THR A 228 -2.33 17.01 -14.27
N SER A 229 -3.58 16.91 -14.73
CA SER A 229 -3.88 16.86 -16.17
C SER A 229 -3.43 18.12 -16.91
N ALA A 230 -3.57 19.30 -16.29
CA ALA A 230 -3.13 20.55 -16.90
C ALA A 230 -1.61 20.62 -17.11
N VAL A 231 -0.81 20.15 -16.15
CA VAL A 231 0.66 20.13 -16.34
C VAL A 231 1.09 19.05 -17.34
N LEU A 232 0.37 17.93 -17.43
CA LEU A 232 0.62 16.92 -18.46
C LEU A 232 0.31 17.42 -19.87
N ALA A 233 -0.75 18.21 -20.04
CA ALA A 233 -1.04 18.87 -21.31
C ALA A 233 0.12 19.79 -21.73
N ARG A 234 0.69 20.55 -20.79
CA ARG A 234 1.87 21.40 -21.04
C ARG A 234 3.12 20.59 -21.41
N LEU A 235 3.37 19.46 -20.75
CA LEU A 235 4.48 18.56 -21.12
C LEU A 235 4.35 18.10 -22.58
N ARG A 236 3.14 17.70 -22.99
CA ARG A 236 2.86 17.29 -24.37
C ARG A 236 3.07 18.43 -25.37
N GLU A 237 2.60 19.64 -25.06
CA GLU A 237 2.78 20.82 -25.91
C GLU A 237 4.28 21.15 -26.12
N GLU A 238 5.09 20.96 -25.09
CA GLU A 238 6.54 21.20 -25.11
C GLU A 238 7.36 20.02 -25.66
N GLY A 239 6.69 18.94 -26.05
CA GLY A 239 7.31 17.72 -26.59
C GLY A 239 8.14 16.94 -25.57
N ILE A 240 7.81 17.04 -24.28
CA ILE A 240 8.48 16.29 -23.21
C ILE A 240 7.72 14.99 -22.94
N PRO A 241 8.34 13.81 -23.12
CA PRO A 241 7.66 12.53 -22.95
C PRO A 241 7.20 12.29 -21.51
N PHE A 242 5.96 11.85 -21.34
CA PHE A 242 5.42 11.35 -20.09
C PHE A 242 5.09 9.85 -20.19
N VAL A 243 5.77 9.03 -19.38
CA VAL A 243 5.54 7.59 -19.27
C VAL A 243 4.78 7.29 -17.99
N SER A 244 3.59 6.72 -18.13
CA SER A 244 2.80 6.23 -17.01
C SER A 244 2.99 4.72 -16.85
N VAL A 245 3.39 4.28 -15.65
CA VAL A 245 3.54 2.87 -15.29
C VAL A 245 2.47 2.54 -14.24
N LEU A 246 1.53 1.70 -14.61
CA LEU A 246 0.44 1.24 -13.76
C LEU A 246 0.93 0.07 -12.92
N THR A 247 0.77 0.14 -11.61
CA THR A 247 1.16 -0.94 -10.68
C THR A 247 -0.04 -1.35 -9.83
N ASP A 248 -0.17 -2.64 -9.51
CA ASP A 248 -1.34 -3.14 -8.78
C ASP A 248 -1.46 -2.55 -7.37
N PRO A 249 -2.56 -1.85 -7.02
CA PRO A 249 -3.70 -1.44 -7.86
C PRO A 249 -3.67 0.03 -8.31
N VAL A 250 -4.38 0.37 -9.41
CA VAL A 250 -4.66 1.76 -9.83
C VAL A 250 -6.15 1.98 -10.05
N TYR A 251 -6.80 2.72 -9.14
CA TYR A 251 -8.24 2.96 -9.15
C TYR A 251 -8.61 4.46 -9.02
N GLY A 252 -9.90 4.74 -9.25
CA GLY A 252 -10.55 6.00 -8.94
C GLY A 252 -9.98 7.23 -9.66
N GLY A 253 -9.76 8.31 -8.90
CA GLY A 253 -9.33 9.59 -9.46
C GLY A 253 -7.97 9.53 -10.16
N VAL A 254 -7.04 8.68 -9.71
CA VAL A 254 -5.71 8.53 -10.32
C VAL A 254 -5.81 7.80 -11.66
N SER A 255 -6.56 6.68 -11.72
CA SER A 255 -6.82 5.98 -12.98
C SER A 255 -7.61 6.83 -13.99
N ALA A 256 -8.47 7.74 -13.52
CA ALA A 256 -9.22 8.66 -14.38
C ALA A 256 -8.47 9.97 -14.70
N SER A 257 -7.20 10.10 -14.31
CA SER A 257 -6.39 11.30 -14.59
C SER A 257 -4.96 10.94 -14.97
N LEU A 258 -3.96 11.33 -14.16
CA LEU A 258 -2.54 11.28 -14.52
C LEU A 258 -2.08 9.88 -14.97
N ALA A 259 -2.65 8.80 -14.44
CA ALA A 259 -2.22 7.46 -14.79
C ALA A 259 -2.61 7.04 -16.23
N MET A 260 -3.64 7.66 -16.83
CA MET A 260 -4.13 7.33 -18.19
C MET A 260 -3.87 8.44 -19.22
N LEU A 261 -3.01 9.41 -18.87
CA LEU A 261 -2.64 10.53 -19.73
C LEU A 261 -1.18 10.46 -20.21
N GLY A 262 -0.52 9.31 -20.00
CA GLY A 262 0.81 9.01 -20.54
C GLY A 262 0.84 9.04 -22.06
N ASP A 263 1.94 9.50 -22.64
CA ASP A 263 2.25 9.27 -24.05
C ASP A 263 2.52 7.78 -24.30
N VAL A 264 3.11 7.12 -23.28
CA VAL A 264 3.22 5.66 -23.18
C VAL A 264 2.63 5.23 -21.85
N ILE A 265 1.77 4.21 -21.89
CA ILE A 265 1.18 3.57 -20.71
C ILE A 265 1.66 2.12 -20.66
N VAL A 266 2.29 1.74 -19.56
CA VAL A 266 2.76 0.38 -19.27
C VAL A 266 1.94 -0.17 -18.10
N GLY A 267 1.38 -1.36 -18.21
CA GLY A 267 0.57 -1.99 -17.15
C GLY A 267 0.33 -3.46 -17.39
#